data_AF-A0A6J7CMJ9-F1
#
_entry.id   AF-A0A6J7CMJ9-F1
#
_cell.length_a   1.000
_cell.length_b   1.000
_cell.length_c   1.000
_cell.angle_alpha   90.00
_cell.angle_beta   90.00
_cell.angle_gamma   90.00
#
_symmetry.space_group_name_H-M   'P 1'
#
loop_
_entity.id
_entity.type
_entity.pdbx_description
1 polymer ?
#
loop_
_entity_poly.entity_id
_entity_poly.type
_entity_poly.pdbx_seq_one_letter_code
_entity_poly.pdbx_strand_id
1 'polypeptide(L)' 'MSEDLDRLVKRIEEEARRLSAGDLDQDAAADAASELARLASEAASIVDGFARAARPVPAAPGQSQLPVDRGPQSFN' A
#
# COMPACT_ATOMS: atom_id res chain seq x y z
N MET A 1 -1.29 6.10 9.03
CA MET A 1 -0.80 4.98 8.18
C MET A 1 -1.98 4.02 8.10
N SER A 2 -2.45 3.68 6.90
CA SER A 2 -3.74 2.97 6.70
C SER A 2 -3.71 1.60 7.40
N GLU A 3 -4.70 1.31 8.25
CA GLU A 3 -4.87 0.03 8.95
C GLU A 3 -4.85 -1.17 7.99
N ASP A 4 -5.28 -0.96 6.74
CA ASP A 4 -5.29 -1.99 5.70
C ASP A 4 -3.89 -2.42 5.29
N LEU A 5 -2.95 -1.47 5.16
CA LEU A 5 -1.56 -1.79 4.84
C LEU A 5 -0.86 -2.53 5.98
N ASP A 6 -1.12 -2.15 7.23
CA ASP A 6 -0.57 -2.82 8.41
C ASP A 6 -1.07 -4.26 8.52
N ARG A 7 -2.36 -4.49 8.23
CA ARG A 7 -2.95 -5.83 8.16
C ARG A 7 -2.34 -6.66 7.04
N LEU A 8 -2.10 -6.07 5.87
CA LEU A 8 -1.48 -6.74 4.73
C LEU A 8 -0.05 -7.17 5.02
N VAL A 9 0.76 -6.29 5.61
CA VAL A 9 2.15 -6.62 5.99
C VAL A 9 2.20 -7.76 7.01
N LYS A 10 1.38 -7.72 8.05
CA LYS A 10 1.32 -8.81 9.05
C LYS A 10 1.00 -10.16 8.42
N ARG A 11 0.07 -10.19 7.46
CA ARG A 11 -0.33 -11.41 6.77
C ARG A 11 0.78 -11.93 5.84
N ILE A 12 1.50 -11.04 5.16
CA ILE A 12 2.69 -11.40 4.37
C ILE A 12 3.76 -12.01 5.26
N GLU A 13 4.05 -11.40 6.42
CA GLU A 13 5.05 -11.91 7.36
C GLU A 13 4.70 -13.30 7.90
N GLU A 14 3.43 -13.54 8.20
CA GLU A 14 2.94 -14.83 8.68
C GLU A 14 3.09 -15.93 7.62
N GLU A 15 2.63 -15.68 6.39
CA GLU A 15 2.74 -16.65 5.29
C GLU A 15 4.20 -16.90 4.88
N ALA A 16 5.03 -15.85 4.84
CA ALA A 16 6.46 -16.00 4.58
C ALA A 16 7.16 -16.83 5.66
N ARG A 17 6.76 -16.67 6.92
CA ARG A 17 7.29 -17.47 8.03
C ARG A 17 6.89 -18.93 7.90
N ARG A 18 5.63 -19.21 7.56
CA ARG A 18 5.13 -20.58 7.28
C ARG A 18 5.90 -21.24 6.14
N LEU A 19 6.14 -20.51 5.06
CA LEU A 19 6.96 -20.99 3.94
C LEU A 19 8.41 -21.25 4.34
N SER A 20 9.01 -20.34 5.12
CA SER A 20 10.41 -20.47 5.57
C SER A 20 10.63 -21.61 6.57
N ALA A 21 9.59 -22.03 7.31
CA ALA A 21 9.67 -23.12 8.27
C ALA A 21 9.93 -24.47 7.58
N GLY A 22 9.69 -24.59 6.27
CA GLY A 22 10.02 -25.77 5.48
C GLY A 22 9.15 -27.00 5.78
N ASP A 23 8.06 -26.82 6.52
CA ASP A 23 7.11 -27.88 6.93
C ASP A 23 5.88 -27.96 6.01
N LEU A 24 6.01 -27.44 4.78
CA LEU A 24 4.96 -27.47 3.76
C LEU A 24 5.34 -28.49 2.69
N ASP A 25 4.36 -29.24 2.20
CA ASP A 25 4.55 -30.02 0.98
C ASP A 25 4.67 -29.09 -0.26
N GLN A 26 4.99 -29.66 -1.43
CA GLN A 26 5.21 -28.88 -2.65
C GLN A 26 3.97 -28.10 -3.11
N ASP A 27 2.78 -28.67 -3.00
CA ASP A 27 1.53 -28.01 -3.39
C ASP A 27 1.21 -26.89 -2.40
N ALA A 28 1.35 -27.17 -1.10
CA ALA A 28 1.14 -26.18 -0.04
C ALA A 28 2.14 -25.01 -0.13
N ALA A 29 3.39 -25.28 -0.52
CA ALA A 29 4.40 -24.26 -0.75
C ALA A 29 4.09 -23.40 -1.99
N ALA A 30 3.58 -24.01 -3.07
CA ALA A 30 3.17 -23.30 -4.28
C ALA A 30 1.96 -22.39 -4.02
N ASP A 31 0.99 -22.86 -3.23
CA ASP A 31 -0.16 -22.06 -2.81
C ASP A 31 0.26 -20.87 -1.93
N ALA A 32 1.13 -21.11 -0.94
CA ALA A 32 1.67 -20.05 -0.09
C ALA A 32 2.47 -19.01 -0.89
N ALA A 33 3.29 -19.43 -1.86
CA ALA A 33 4.02 -18.53 -2.75
C ALA A 33 3.08 -17.68 -3.63
N SER A 34 2.00 -18.27 -4.12
CA SER A 34 0.99 -17.58 -4.92
C SER A 34 0.23 -16.54 -4.10
N GLU A 35 -0.17 -16.88 -2.87
CA GLU A 35 -0.82 -15.95 -1.95
C GLU A 35 0.12 -14.79 -1.55
N LEU A 36 1.40 -15.08 -1.29
CA LEU A 36 2.42 -14.05 -1.03
C LEU A 36 2.55 -13.06 -2.19
N ALA A 37 2.59 -13.55 -3.43
CA ALA A 37 2.67 -12.70 -4.62
C ALA A 37 1.44 -11.79 -4.77
N ARG A 38 0.24 -12.32 -4.47
CA ARG A 38 -1.01 -11.58 -4.47
C ARG A 38 -0.98 -10.47 -3.42
N LEU A 39 -0.65 -10.79 -2.17
CA LEU A 39 -0.59 -9.84 -1.06
C LEU A 39 0.46 -8.74 -1.31
N ALA A 40 1.64 -9.12 -1.83
CA ALA A 40 2.67 -8.15 -2.18
C ALA A 40 2.22 -7.17 -3.27
N SER A 41 1.47 -7.64 -4.27
CA SER A 41 0.94 -6.78 -5.33
C SER A 41 -0.12 -5.80 -4.81
N GLU A 42 -0.96 -6.24 -3.88
CA GLU A 42 -1.97 -5.40 -3.23
C GLU A 42 -1.32 -4.30 -2.37
N ALA A 43 -0.32 -4.68 -1.56
CA ALA A 43 0.46 -3.71 -0.78
C ALA A 43 1.19 -2.69 -1.69
N ALA A 44 1.80 -3.16 -2.78
CA ALA A 44 2.47 -2.28 -3.76
C ALA A 44 1.49 -1.28 -4.39
N SER A 45 0.27 -1.71 -4.70
CA SER A 45 -0.77 -0.83 -5.27
C SER A 45 -1.22 0.25 -4.29
N ILE A 46 -1.36 -0.10 -3.00
CA ILE A 46 -1.69 0.86 -1.94
C ILE A 46 -0.56 1.89 -1.80
N VAL A 47 0.70 1.44 -1.77
CA VAL A 47 1.87 2.31 -1.66
C VAL A 47 2.01 3.23 -2.88
N ASP A 48 1.80 2.72 -4.10
CA ASP A 48 1.80 3.53 -5.33
C ASP A 48 0.69 4.60 -5.31
N GLY A 49 -0.51 4.24 -4.84
CA GLY A 49 -1.61 5.18 -4.63
C GLY A 49 -1.23 6.32 -3.68
N PHE A 50 -0.59 6.00 -2.56
CA PHE A 50 -0.08 7.02 -1.64
C PHE A 50 1.03 7.88 -2.25
N ALA A 51 1.97 7.28 -2.98
CA ALA A 51 3.06 8.01 -3.63
C ALA A 51 2.54 9.01 -4.67
N ARG A 52 1.51 8.63 -5.44
CA ARG A 52 0.83 9.52 -6.38
C ARG A 52 0.06 10.63 -5.67
N ALA A 53 -0.67 10.31 -4.61
CA ALA A 53 -1.41 11.30 -3.82
C ALA A 53 -0.49 12.31 -3.10
N ALA A 54 0.72 11.88 -2.71
CA ALA A 54 1.71 12.72 -2.07
C ALA A 54 2.52 13.58 -3.06
N ARG A 55 2.50 13.27 -4.36
CA ARG A 55 3.22 14.06 -5.38
C ARG A 55 2.41 15.30 -5.75
N PRO A 56 2.91 16.52 -5.49
CA PRO A 56 2.25 17.72 -6.01
C PRO A 56 2.27 17.68 -7.53
N VAL A 57 1.10 17.80 -8.17
CA VAL A 57 1.00 17.95 -9.62
C VAL A 57 1.55 19.33 -9.96
N PRO A 58 2.67 19.45 -10.69
CA PRO A 58 3.17 20.75 -11.11
C PRO A 58 2.11 21.39 -12.01
N ALA A 59 1.78 22.65 -11.75
CA ALA A 59 0.86 23.37 -12.61
C ALA A 59 1.44 23.45 -14.04
N ALA A 60 0.60 23.23 -15.03
CA ALA A 60 0.98 23.42 -16.43
C ALA A 60 1.37 24.90 -16.67
N PRO A 61 2.26 25.20 -17.63
CA PRO A 61 2.61 26.58 -17.96
C PRO A 61 1.36 27.43 -18.23
N GLY A 62 1.20 28.53 -17.47
CA GLY A 62 0.00 29.38 -17.55
C GLY A 62 -1.10 29.07 -16.53
N GLN A 63 -0.93 28.07 -15.65
CA GLN A 63 -1.85 27.81 -14.54
C GLN A 63 -1.19 28.11 -13.19
N SER A 64 -1.90 28.84 -12.32
CA SER A 64 -1.48 29.03 -10.93
C SER A 64 -1.90 27.81 -10.11
N GLN A 65 -1.00 27.26 -9.29
CA GLN A 65 -1.33 26.18 -8.37
C GLN A 65 -2.41 26.67 -7.38
N LEU A 66 -3.55 25.98 -7.32
CA LEU A 66 -4.60 26.28 -6.34
C LEU A 66 -4.05 26.01 -4.93
N PRO A 67 -4.14 26.97 -3.99
CA PRO A 67 -3.77 26.73 -2.61
C PRO A 67 -4.73 25.69 -2.02
N VAL A 68 -4.16 24.61 -1.50
CA VAL A 68 -4.91 23.59 -0.75
C VAL A 68 -5.27 24.17 0.62
N ASP A 69 -6.35 24.94 0.69
CA ASP A 69 -6.83 25.51 1.94
C ASP A 69 -7.27 24.39 2.89
N ARG A 70 -6.48 24.14 3.94
CA ARG A 70 -6.89 23.40 5.14
C ARG A 70 -6.93 24.37 6.31
N GLY A 71 -8.04 25.09 6.46
CA GLY A 71 -8.31 25.89 7.65
C GLY A 71 -9.82 25.98 7.90
N PRO A 72 -10.31 25.77 9.13
CA PRO A 72 -11.72 25.94 9.43
C PRO A 72 -12.06 27.43 9.39
N GLN A 73 -12.95 27.84 8.49
CA GLN A 73 -13.44 29.22 8.46
C GLN A 73 -14.42 29.40 9.62
N SER A 74 -13.92 29.89 10.75
CA SER A 74 -14.74 30.47 11.81
C SER A 74 -15.29 31.80 11.30
N PHE A 75 -16.59 31.84 11.00
CA PHE A 75 -17.33 33.08 10.82
C PHE A 75 -17.60 33.71 12.20
N ASN A 76 -17.21 34.97 12.37
CA ASN A 76 -17.67 35.87 13.42
C ASN A 76 -18.45 36.99 12.76
#